data_AF-A0A963HAQ4-F1
#
_entry.id   AF-A0A963HAQ4-F1
#
_cell.length_a   1.000
_cell.length_b   1.000
_cell.length_c   1.000
_cell.angle_alpha   90.00
_cell.angle_beta   90.00
_cell.angle_gamma   90.00
#
_symmetry.space_group_name_H-M   'P 1'
#
loop_
_entity.id
_entity.type
_entity.pdbx_description
1 polymer ?
#
loop_
_entity_poly.entity_id
_entity_poly.type
_entity_poly.pdbx_seq_one_letter_code
_entity_poly.pdbx_strand_id
1 'polypeptide(L)'
;MNRRGVLFGGLAVGAVALSALVARRSPALFNACHALLPPTPAIDELVRSAWLGVDPARFVDCHVHLVGTGDSGSGIEVNPRMESLFHPLQYAQRLFYLNAGCVHDAPGRIDDSYVERLQNLVDGLPPGARLLLFAFDRFHDADGRA
;
A
#
# COMPACT_ATOMS: atom_id res chain seq x y z
N MET A 1 -9.44 -39.40 -31.88
CA MET A 1 -9.07 -38.59 -30.68
C MET A 1 -9.35 -37.12 -30.94
N ASN A 2 -10.27 -36.53 -30.19
CA ASN A 2 -10.84 -35.21 -30.47
C ASN A 2 -9.90 -34.09 -29.99
N ARG A 3 -9.09 -33.53 -30.90
CA ARG A 3 -8.08 -32.47 -30.61
C ARG A 3 -8.64 -31.26 -29.86
N ARG A 4 -9.94 -30.98 -30.01
CA ARG A 4 -10.65 -29.91 -29.30
C ARG A 4 -10.75 -30.15 -27.79
N GLY A 5 -10.95 -31.38 -27.33
CA GLY A 5 -11.05 -31.70 -25.90
C GLY A 5 -9.73 -31.53 -25.15
N VAL A 6 -8.60 -31.76 -25.83
CA VAL A 6 -7.25 -31.60 -25.24
C VAL A 6 -6.89 -30.11 -25.09
N LEU A 7 -7.29 -29.27 -26.04
CA LEU A 7 -7.12 -27.81 -25.96
C LEU A 7 -7.96 -27.18 -24.85
N PHE A 8 -9.24 -27.57 -24.72
CA PHE A 8 -10.10 -27.07 -23.64
C PHE A 8 -9.67 -27.59 -22.25
N GLY A 9 -9.24 -28.85 -22.15
CA GLY A 9 -8.69 -29.40 -20.90
C GLY A 9 -7.39 -28.73 -20.47
N GLY A 10 -6.48 -28.43 -21.41
CA GLY A 10 -5.23 -27.72 -21.13
C GLY A 10 -5.43 -26.27 -20.68
N LEU A 11 -6.38 -25.55 -21.28
CA LEU A 11 -6.76 -24.20 -20.87
C LEU A 11 -7.39 -24.16 -19.47
N ALA A 12 -8.26 -25.12 -19.15
CA ALA A 12 -8.88 -25.19 -17.83
C ALA A 12 -7.87 -25.52 -16.72
N VAL A 13 -6.96 -26.48 -16.95
CA VAL A 13 -5.90 -26.82 -15.99
C VAL A 13 -4.90 -25.66 -15.84
N GLY A 14 -4.54 -24.99 -16.93
CA GLY A 14 -3.68 -23.80 -16.89
C GLY A 14 -4.31 -22.64 -16.11
N ALA A 15 -5.61 -22.39 -16.31
CA ALA A 15 -6.34 -21.35 -15.57
C ALA A 15 -6.45 -21.66 -14.07
N VAL A 16 -6.73 -22.91 -13.69
CA VAL A 16 -6.80 -23.32 -12.28
C VAL A 16 -5.43 -23.26 -11.60
N ALA A 17 -4.36 -23.71 -12.27
CA ALA A 17 -3.01 -23.65 -11.73
C ALA A 17 -2.52 -22.21 -11.54
N LEU A 18 -2.78 -21.33 -12.51
CA LEU A 18 -2.47 -19.90 -12.40
C LEU A 18 -3.28 -19.24 -11.28
N SER A 19 -4.57 -19.59 -11.15
CA SER A 19 -5.44 -19.07 -10.09
C SER A 19 -4.98 -19.51 -8.70
N ALA A 20 -4.51 -20.75 -8.53
CA ALA A 20 -3.97 -21.24 -7.26
C ALA A 20 -2.63 -20.57 -6.90
N LEU A 21 -1.79 -20.27 -7.90
CA LEU A 21 -0.54 -19.53 -7.71
C LEU A 21 -0.79 -18.06 -7.32
N VAL A 22 -1.78 -17.42 -7.94
CA VAL A 22 -2.22 -16.05 -7.64
C VAL A 22 -2.94 -15.97 -6.29
N ALA A 23 -3.76 -16.97 -5.95
CA ALA A 23 -4.45 -17.06 -4.65
C ALA A 23 -3.46 -17.24 -3.49
N ARG A 24 -2.28 -17.83 -3.75
CA ARG A 24 -1.21 -17.88 -2.77
C ARG A 24 -0.50 -16.53 -2.73
N ARG A 25 -1.02 -15.61 -1.92
CA ARG A 25 -0.37 -14.33 -1.63
C ARG A 25 1.04 -14.56 -1.11
N SER A 26 2.02 -14.42 -2.00
CA SER A 26 3.42 -14.58 -1.64
C SER A 26 3.80 -13.47 -0.65
N PRO A 27 4.42 -13.80 0.50
CA PRO A 27 4.89 -12.78 1.45
C PRO A 27 5.98 -11.87 0.86
N ALA A 28 6.58 -12.25 -0.26
CA ALA A 28 7.52 -11.39 -0.99
C ALA A 28 6.82 -10.29 -1.82
N LEU A 29 5.53 -10.44 -2.10
CA LEU A 29 4.76 -9.51 -2.94
C LEU A 29 3.65 -8.80 -2.16
N PHE A 30 3.09 -9.44 -1.14
CA PHE A 30 1.98 -8.91 -0.35
C PHE A 30 2.43 -8.56 1.06
N ASN A 31 2.02 -7.38 1.52
CA ASN A 31 2.27 -6.96 2.89
C ASN A 31 1.37 -7.78 3.82
N ALA A 32 1.94 -8.32 4.90
CA ALA A 32 1.17 -9.05 5.92
C ALA A 32 0.29 -8.13 6.77
N CYS A 33 0.49 -6.82 6.67
CA CYS A 33 -0.38 -5.79 7.24
C CYS A 33 -0.61 -5.93 8.75
N HIS A 34 0.46 -6.30 9.47
CA HIS A 34 0.44 -6.33 10.91
C HIS A 34 0.18 -4.93 11.49
N ALA A 35 -0.80 -4.84 12.39
CA ALA A 35 -1.13 -3.62 13.12
C ALA A 35 -0.09 -3.28 14.20
N LEU A 36 0.57 -4.30 14.75
CA LEU A 36 1.61 -4.16 15.75
C LEU A 36 2.82 -5.02 15.37
N LEU A 37 3.99 -4.62 15.84
CA LEU A 37 5.18 -5.46 15.74
C LEU A 37 4.99 -6.75 16.56
N PRO A 38 5.59 -7.89 16.14
CA PRO A 38 5.57 -9.10 16.93
C PRO A 38 6.15 -8.86 18.34
N PRO A 39 5.47 -9.29 19.42
CA PRO A 39 5.87 -9.02 20.80
C PRO A 39 7.03 -9.94 21.20
N THR A 40 8.20 -9.72 20.61
CA THR A 40 9.41 -10.51 20.87
C THR A 40 10.45 -9.63 21.55
N PRO A 41 11.17 -10.14 22.57
CA PRO A 41 12.17 -9.35 23.28
C PRO A 41 13.25 -8.75 22.36
N ALA A 42 13.59 -9.44 21.26
CA ALA A 42 14.56 -8.95 20.28
C ALA A 42 14.06 -7.71 19.52
N ILE A 43 12.77 -7.65 19.18
CA ILE A 43 12.17 -6.48 18.52
C ILE A 43 12.04 -5.33 19.52
N ASP A 44 11.61 -5.60 20.75
CA ASP A 44 11.51 -4.58 21.79
C ASP A 44 12.88 -3.94 22.07
N GLU A 45 13.93 -4.75 22.15
CA GLU A 45 15.31 -4.29 22.30
C GLU A 45 15.78 -3.45 21.11
N LEU A 46 15.48 -3.91 19.88
CA LEU A 46 15.83 -3.19 18.66
C LEU A 46 15.17 -1.81 18.63
N VAL A 47 13.87 -1.73 18.88
CA VAL A 47 13.12 -0.46 18.90
C VAL A 47 13.67 0.44 20.00
N ARG A 48 13.84 -0.08 21.22
CA ARG A 48 14.39 0.70 22.34
C ARG A 48 15.79 1.24 22.04
N SER A 49 16.66 0.45 21.43
CA SER A 49 18.02 0.87 21.09
C SER A 49 18.05 1.94 19.99
N ALA A 50 17.13 1.88 19.02
CA ALA A 50 17.01 2.89 17.96
C ALA A 50 16.63 4.29 18.50
N TRP A 51 15.97 4.36 19.66
CA TRP A 51 15.57 5.62 20.31
C TRP A 51 16.57 6.14 21.35
N LEU A 52 17.68 5.43 21.61
CA LEU A 52 18.67 5.88 22.60
C LEU A 52 19.27 7.23 22.21
N GLY A 53 19.09 8.23 23.08
CA GLY A 53 19.59 9.59 22.86
C GLY A 53 18.77 10.44 21.87
N VAL A 54 17.67 9.91 21.34
CA VAL A 54 16.73 10.65 20.49
C VAL A 54 15.62 11.21 21.36
N ASP A 55 15.41 12.53 21.32
CA ASP A 55 14.26 13.18 21.94
C ASP A 55 13.04 13.08 20.98
N PRO A 56 11.99 12.32 21.33
CA PRO A 56 10.83 12.15 20.46
C PRO A 56 10.14 13.47 20.12
N ALA A 57 10.10 14.44 21.05
CA ALA A 57 9.46 15.74 20.79
C ALA A 57 10.18 16.56 19.70
N ARG A 58 11.43 16.22 19.41
CA ARG A 58 12.26 16.82 18.35
C ARG A 58 12.37 15.94 17.11
N PHE A 59 11.85 14.71 17.15
CA PHE A 59 11.82 13.82 16.01
C PHE A 59 10.69 14.21 15.04
N VAL A 60 11.03 14.29 13.76
CA VAL A 60 10.07 14.48 12.67
C VAL A 60 10.46 13.54 11.53
N ASP A 61 9.55 12.65 11.15
CA ASP A 61 9.69 11.87 9.91
C ASP A 61 9.28 12.74 8.72
N CYS A 62 10.24 13.05 7.86
CA CYS A 62 10.06 13.92 6.70
C CYS A 62 9.70 13.15 5.41
N HIS A 63 9.51 11.83 5.47
CA HIS A 63 9.22 11.02 4.28
C HIS A 63 8.00 10.12 4.49
N VAL A 64 6.82 10.72 4.36
CA VAL A 64 5.54 10.06 4.59
C VAL A 64 4.70 10.15 3.32
N HIS A 65 4.10 9.03 2.92
CA HIS A 65 3.21 8.96 1.77
C HIS A 65 1.78 8.69 2.22
N LEU A 66 0.83 9.42 1.64
CA LEU A 66 -0.60 9.18 1.73
C LEU A 66 -1.15 9.20 0.28
N VAL A 67 -1.77 8.11 -0.15
CA VAL A 67 -2.37 7.94 -1.48
C VAL A 67 -3.86 7.70 -1.27
N GLY A 68 -4.69 8.55 -1.85
CA GLY A 68 -6.14 8.40 -1.85
C GLY A 68 -6.67 8.13 -3.26
N THR A 69 -7.79 7.43 -3.33
CA THR A 69 -8.58 7.21 -4.56
C THR A 69 -9.77 8.16 -4.66
N GLY A 70 -10.05 8.94 -3.62
CA GLY A 70 -11.16 9.90 -3.59
C GLY A 70 -12.50 9.27 -3.24
N ASP A 71 -12.51 8.05 -2.70
CA ASP A 71 -13.72 7.33 -2.33
C ASP A 71 -14.37 7.85 -1.03
N SER A 72 -13.67 8.69 -0.27
CA SER A 72 -14.20 9.45 0.88
C SER A 72 -14.95 10.73 0.51
N GLY A 73 -14.75 11.25 -0.72
CA GLY A 73 -15.24 12.58 -1.11
C GLY A 73 -14.47 13.76 -0.48
N SER A 74 -13.29 13.52 0.11
CA SER A 74 -12.42 14.56 0.68
C SER A 74 -11.76 15.47 -0.37
N GLY A 75 -11.81 15.09 -1.65
CA GLY A 75 -11.14 15.78 -2.75
C GLY A 75 -9.71 15.26 -3.01
N ILE A 76 -9.21 14.31 -2.22
CA ILE A 76 -8.00 13.56 -2.56
C ILE A 76 -8.24 12.74 -3.83
N GLU A 77 -7.21 12.61 -4.65
CA GLU A 77 -7.27 11.81 -5.86
C GLU A 77 -5.91 11.21 -6.17
N VAL A 78 -5.94 10.21 -7.06
CA VAL A 78 -4.75 9.65 -7.70
C VAL A 78 -4.82 9.96 -9.20
N ASN A 79 -3.67 9.95 -9.87
CA ASN A 79 -3.63 10.12 -11.32
C ASN A 79 -4.60 9.13 -12.01
N PRO A 80 -5.52 9.58 -12.88
CA PRO A 80 -6.52 8.70 -13.53
C PRO A 80 -5.92 7.52 -14.31
N ARG A 81 -4.67 7.64 -14.79
CA ARG A 81 -3.96 6.53 -15.43
C ARG A 81 -3.70 5.36 -14.48
N MET A 82 -3.59 5.62 -13.18
CA MET A 82 -3.40 4.59 -12.15
C MET A 82 -4.67 3.75 -11.92
N GLU A 83 -5.83 4.22 -12.36
CA GLU A 83 -7.10 3.48 -12.29
C GLU A 83 -7.43 2.74 -13.60
N SER A 84 -6.69 3.02 -14.68
CA SER A 84 -6.98 2.49 -16.01
C SER A 84 -6.13 1.25 -16.34
N LEU A 85 -6.80 0.16 -16.72
CA LEU A 85 -6.14 -1.05 -17.22
C LEU A 85 -5.39 -0.83 -18.54
N PHE A 86 -5.69 0.25 -19.28
CA PHE A 86 -4.95 0.64 -20.49
C PHE A 86 -3.58 1.27 -20.19
N HIS A 87 -3.31 1.56 -18.91
CA HIS A 87 -2.03 2.04 -18.41
C HIS A 87 -1.46 1.04 -17.39
N PRO A 88 -1.06 -0.17 -17.84
CA PRO A 88 -0.80 -1.31 -16.96
C PRO A 88 0.33 -1.07 -15.95
N LEU A 89 1.33 -0.26 -16.31
CA LEU A 89 2.42 0.09 -15.40
C LEU A 89 1.92 0.94 -14.23
N GLN A 90 1.14 1.99 -14.53
CA GLN A 90 0.54 2.88 -13.53
C GLN A 90 -0.51 2.15 -12.69
N TYR A 91 -1.27 1.26 -13.31
CA TYR A 91 -2.22 0.40 -12.61
C TYR A 91 -1.51 -0.52 -11.61
N ALA A 92 -0.42 -1.18 -12.03
CA ALA A 92 0.39 -2.02 -11.14
C ALA A 92 1.03 -1.19 -10.02
N GLN A 93 1.49 0.03 -10.32
CA GLN A 93 2.02 0.97 -9.33
C GLN A 93 0.96 1.34 -8.28
N ARG A 94 -0.31 1.54 -8.67
CA ARG A 94 -1.42 1.74 -7.73
C ARG A 94 -1.57 0.54 -6.78
N LEU A 95 -1.63 -0.67 -7.32
CA LEU A 95 -1.75 -1.89 -6.52
C LEU A 95 -0.60 -2.02 -5.52
N PHE A 96 0.62 -1.66 -5.94
CA PHE A 96 1.79 -1.64 -5.07
C PHE A 96 1.61 -0.65 -3.90
N TYR A 97 1.14 0.57 -4.16
CA TYR A 97 0.90 1.57 -3.10
C TYR A 97 -0.20 1.14 -2.11
N LEU A 98 -1.33 0.62 -2.61
CA LEU A 98 -2.42 0.13 -1.77
C LEU A 98 -2.01 -1.10 -0.95
N ASN A 99 -1.15 -1.96 -1.50
CA ASN A 99 -0.55 -3.07 -0.77
C ASN A 99 0.42 -2.58 0.31
N ALA A 100 1.30 -1.64 -0.02
CA ALA A 100 2.32 -1.12 0.89
C ALA A 100 1.72 -0.49 2.15
N GLY A 101 0.69 0.34 2.01
CA GLY A 101 -0.01 0.90 3.17
C GLY A 101 -1.33 0.18 3.50
N CYS A 102 -1.45 -1.10 3.14
CA CYS A 102 -2.45 -2.00 3.73
C CYS A 102 -3.93 -1.63 3.54
N VAL A 103 -4.28 -1.06 2.39
CA VAL A 103 -5.66 -0.68 2.01
C VAL A 103 -6.18 -1.37 0.76
N HIS A 104 -5.41 -2.30 0.21
CA HIS A 104 -5.76 -3.07 -0.98
C HIS A 104 -7.01 -3.96 -0.82
N ASP A 105 -7.43 -4.27 0.41
CA ASP A 105 -8.62 -5.05 0.74
C ASP A 105 -9.76 -4.18 1.35
N ALA A 106 -9.74 -2.85 1.15
CA ALA A 106 -10.71 -1.89 1.70
C ALA A 106 -11.55 -1.17 0.61
N PRO A 107 -12.30 -1.88 -0.25
CA PRO A 107 -13.04 -1.26 -1.34
C PRO A 107 -14.09 -0.25 -0.82
N GLY A 108 -14.04 0.98 -1.35
CA GLY A 108 -14.96 2.06 -1.00
C GLY A 108 -14.66 2.76 0.33
N ARG A 109 -13.53 2.45 0.96
CA ARG A 109 -13.01 3.14 2.15
C ARG A 109 -11.48 3.25 2.12
N ILE A 110 -10.88 3.29 0.94
CA ILE A 110 -9.42 3.33 0.77
C ILE A 110 -8.84 4.55 1.46
N ASP A 111 -9.42 5.73 1.23
CA ASP A 111 -8.93 6.98 1.79
C ASP A 111 -8.93 6.95 3.33
N ASP A 112 -10.07 6.59 3.92
CA ASP A 112 -10.24 6.54 5.37
C ASP A 112 -9.34 5.47 6.00
N SER A 113 -9.28 4.26 5.41
CA SER A 113 -8.42 3.19 5.89
C SER A 113 -6.93 3.52 5.77
N TYR A 114 -6.52 4.40 4.84
CA TYR A 114 -5.12 4.83 4.74
C TYR A 114 -4.76 5.80 5.87
N VAL A 115 -5.68 6.69 6.24
CA VAL A 115 -5.53 7.57 7.41
C VAL A 115 -5.48 6.75 8.70
N GLU A 116 -6.39 5.78 8.87
CA GLU A 116 -6.38 4.85 10.02
C GLU A 116 -5.08 4.07 10.11
N ARG A 117 -4.56 3.58 8.97
CA ARG A 117 -3.26 2.90 8.93
C ARG A 117 -2.13 3.83 9.35
N LEU A 118 -2.12 5.08 8.90
CA LEU A 118 -1.10 6.04 9.28
C LEU A 118 -1.14 6.34 10.79
N GLN A 119 -2.33 6.52 11.35
CA GLN A 119 -2.53 6.69 12.79
C GLN A 119 -1.99 5.48 13.57
N ASN A 120 -2.32 4.26 13.15
CA ASN A 120 -1.80 3.04 13.76
C ASN A 120 -0.27 2.95 13.73
N LEU A 121 0.39 3.43 12.67
CA LEU A 121 1.85 3.49 12.60
C LEU A 121 2.43 4.55 13.55
N VAL A 122 1.77 5.71 13.66
CA VAL A 122 2.16 6.79 14.59
C VAL A 122 2.01 6.36 16.04
N ASP A 123 0.96 5.62 16.37
CA ASP A 123 0.73 5.07 17.72
C ASP A 123 1.85 4.11 18.16
N GLY A 124 2.59 3.54 17.20
CA GLY A 124 3.78 2.71 17.47
C GLY A 124 5.06 3.52 17.75
N LEU A 125 5.06 4.84 17.54
CA LEU A 125 6.19 5.72 17.82
C LEU A 125 6.14 6.22 19.28
N PRO A 126 7.29 6.58 19.89
CA PRO A 126 7.29 7.21 21.20
C PRO A 126 6.49 8.53 21.21
N PRO A 127 5.77 8.84 22.31
CA PRO A 127 4.98 10.06 22.42
C PRO A 127 5.80 11.31 22.13
N GLY A 128 5.29 12.17 21.24
CA GLY A 128 5.94 13.40 20.81
C GLY A 128 6.58 13.32 19.42
N ALA A 129 6.86 12.12 18.91
CA ALA A 129 7.26 11.91 17.53
C ALA A 129 6.17 12.39 16.58
N ARG A 130 6.57 13.02 15.47
CA ARG A 130 5.65 13.58 14.47
C ARG A 130 6.00 13.12 13.08
N LEU A 131 4.99 13.13 12.22
CA LEU A 131 5.11 12.93 10.79
C LEU A 131 4.93 14.27 10.09
N LEU A 132 5.72 14.53 9.05
CA LEU A 132 5.51 15.62 8.12
C LEU A 132 4.91 15.06 6.83
N LEU A 133 3.62 15.33 6.63
CA LEU A 133 2.92 14.96 5.42
C LEU A 133 2.88 16.17 4.47
N PHE A 134 3.42 16.00 3.27
CA PHE A 134 3.38 17.03 2.23
C PHE A 134 2.18 16.80 1.30
N ALA A 135 1.35 17.83 1.15
CA ALA A 135 0.24 17.79 0.20
C ALA A 135 0.76 18.17 -1.19
N PHE A 136 0.79 17.19 -2.09
CA PHE A 136 1.11 17.42 -3.50
C PHE A 136 -0.17 17.74 -4.27
N ASP A 137 -0.09 18.74 -5.13
CA ASP A 137 -1.10 18.99 -6.17
C ASP A 137 -0.74 18.19 -7.44
N ARG A 138 -1.58 18.30 -8.47
CA ARG A 138 -1.29 17.75 -9.80
C ARG A 138 0.05 18.27 -10.30
N PHE A 139 0.72 17.45 -11.10
CA PHE A 139 1.85 17.91 -11.87
C PHE A 139 1.34 18.86 -12.96
N HIS A 140 1.88 20.08 -13.01
CA HIS A 140 1.57 21.04 -14.07
C HIS A 140 2.77 21.17 -15.01
N ASP A 141 2.52 21.22 -16.32
CA ASP A 141 3.52 21.54 -17.32
C ASP A 141 3.96 23.02 -17.25
N ALA A 142 4.89 23.42 -18.13
CA ALA A 142 5.41 24.79 -18.17
C ALA A 142 4.34 25.85 -18.52
N ASP A 143 3.22 25.44 -19.13
CA ASP A 143 2.08 26.30 -19.44
C ASP A 143 1.02 26.29 -18.31
N GLY A 144 1.27 25.56 -17.21
CA GLY A 144 0.37 25.44 -16.08
C GLY A 144 -0.75 24.40 -16.26
N ARG A 145 -0.69 23.54 -17.27
CA ARG A 145 -1.71 22.51 -17.51
C ARG A 145 -1.38 21.23 -16.76
N ALA A 146 -2.39 20.68 -16.10
CA ALA A 146 -2.31 19.40 -15.40
C ALA A 146 -2.50 18.18 -16.31
#